data_AF-A0A378H935-F1
#
_entry.id   AF-A0A378H935-F1
#
_cell.length_a   1.000
_cell.length_b   1.000
_cell.length_c   1.000
_cell.angle_alpha   90.00
_cell.angle_beta   90.00
_cell.angle_gamma   90.00
#
_symmetry.space_group_name_H-M   'P 1'
#
loop_
_entity.id
_entity.type
_entity.pdbx_description
1 polymer ?
#
loop_
_entity_poly.entity_id
_entity_poly.type
_entity_poly.pdbx_seq_one_letter_code
_entity_poly.pdbx_strand_id
1 'polypeptide(L)'
;MVRVKFVKSAQRLGFSLDEIAELLRLDDGTHCEEASSLAEHKLKDVREKMADLARMETVLSELVCACHARKGNVSWPVDRVTTGRSRPGKVSYALACFI
;
A
#
# COMPACT_ATOMS: atom_id res chain seq x y z
N MET A 1 30.07 -8.82 10.28
CA MET A 1 28.78 -8.16 10.65
C MET A 1 27.77 -8.11 9.48
N VAL A 2 27.85 -9.01 8.50
CA VAL A 2 27.04 -8.97 7.26
C VAL A 2 25.62 -9.54 7.48
N ARG A 3 25.47 -10.61 8.26
CA ARG A 3 24.17 -11.25 8.57
C ARG A 3 23.15 -10.31 9.21
N VAL A 4 23.55 -9.49 10.19
CA VAL A 4 22.61 -8.57 10.86
C VAL A 4 22.14 -7.44 9.92
N LYS A 5 23.03 -6.97 9.04
CA LYS A 5 22.66 -5.98 8.01
C LYS A 5 21.69 -6.59 6.99
N PHE A 6 21.89 -7.85 6.60
CA PHE A 6 20.98 -8.58 5.73
C PHE A 6 19.57 -8.69 6.33
N VAL A 7 19.47 -9.17 7.58
CA VAL A 7 18.19 -9.32 8.29
C VAL A 7 17.45 -7.98 8.35
N LYS A 8 18.13 -6.89 8.72
CA LYS A 8 17.50 -5.56 8.78
C LYS A 8 17.02 -5.07 7.41
N SER A 9 17.77 -5.32 6.35
CA SER A 9 17.36 -4.95 4.99
C SER A 9 16.14 -5.76 4.54
N ALA A 10 16.13 -7.07 4.80
CA ALA A 10 15.00 -7.93 4.44
C ALA A 10 13.73 -7.58 5.23
N GLN A 11 13.85 -7.28 6.53
CA GLN A 11 12.72 -6.78 7.32
C GLN A 11 12.13 -5.47 6.75
N ARG A 12 12.99 -4.55 6.29
CA ARG A 12 12.53 -3.31 5.64
C ARG A 12 11.82 -3.54 4.32
N LEU A 13 12.12 -4.64 3.62
CA LEU A 13 11.45 -5.05 2.39
C LEU A 13 10.14 -5.81 2.65
N GLY A 14 9.80 -6.05 3.92
CA GLY A 14 8.56 -6.73 4.30
C GLY A 14 8.66 -8.25 4.34
N PHE A 15 9.86 -8.82 4.37
CA PHE A 15 10.04 -10.23 4.65
C PHE A 15 9.75 -10.55 6.12
N SER A 16 9.01 -11.64 6.36
CA SER A 16 8.78 -12.21 7.68
C SER A 16 10.06 -12.82 8.23
N LEU A 17 10.12 -13.06 9.55
CA LEU A 17 11.29 -13.70 10.16
C LEU A 17 11.53 -15.12 9.60
N ASP A 18 10.46 -15.83 9.24
CA ASP A 18 10.53 -17.17 8.65
C ASP A 18 11.11 -17.12 7.24
N GLU A 19 10.63 -16.19 6.39
CA GLU A 19 11.16 -15.98 5.04
C GLU A 19 12.64 -15.54 5.07
N ILE A 20 13.02 -14.73 6.07
CA ILE A 20 14.42 -14.31 6.27
C ILE A 20 15.29 -15.49 6.71
N ALA A 21 14.77 -16.36 7.58
CA ALA A 21 15.47 -17.56 8.01
C ALA A 21 15.72 -18.50 6.81
N GLU A 22 14.73 -18.60 5.92
CA GLU A 22 14.85 -19.37 4.67
C GLU A 22 15.89 -18.75 3.74
N LEU A 23 15.83 -17.45 3.46
CA LEU A 23 16.86 -16.75 2.67
C LEU A 23 18.28 -16.91 3.25
N LEU A 24 18.43 -16.89 4.58
CA LEU A 24 19.72 -17.14 5.24
C LEU A 24 20.19 -18.59 5.14
N ARG A 25 19.27 -19.53 4.92
CA ARG A 25 19.57 -20.96 4.70
C ARG A 25 20.05 -21.22 3.28
N LEU A 26 19.57 -20.41 2.32
CA LEU A 26 19.87 -20.46 0.89
C LEU A 26 21.11 -19.62 0.48
N ASP A 27 21.80 -19.00 1.44
CA ASP A 27 22.99 -18.14 1.26
C ASP A 27 24.28 -18.92 0.94
N ASP A 28 24.19 -20.23 0.67
CA ASP A 28 25.29 -21.07 0.19
C ASP A 28 25.51 -20.97 -1.34
N GLY A 29 24.65 -20.22 -2.05
CA GLY A 29 24.81 -19.85 -3.45
C GLY A 29 24.34 -20.89 -4.46
N THR A 30 23.82 -22.03 -4.00
CA THR A 30 23.28 -23.11 -4.84
C THR A 30 21.77 -23.01 -5.05
N HIS A 31 21.08 -22.19 -4.25
CA HIS A 31 19.63 -22.07 -4.22
C HIS A 31 19.10 -20.74 -4.80
N CYS A 32 19.65 -20.32 -5.93
CA CYS A 32 19.26 -19.07 -6.61
C CYS A 32 17.78 -19.05 -7.04
N GLU A 33 17.23 -20.19 -7.48
CA GLU A 33 15.83 -20.29 -7.90
C GLU A 33 14.85 -20.16 -6.72
N GLU A 34 15.16 -20.79 -5.59
CA GLU A 34 14.34 -20.70 -4.38
C GLU A 34 14.34 -19.27 -3.81
N ALA A 35 15.51 -18.63 -3.76
CA ALA A 35 15.64 -17.23 -3.34
C ALA A 35 14.88 -16.29 -4.29
N SER A 36 14.94 -16.54 -5.60
CA SER A 36 14.18 -15.78 -6.61
C SER A 36 12.67 -15.95 -6.41
N SER A 37 12.19 -17.16 -6.15
CA SER A 37 10.77 -17.43 -5.88
C SER A 37 10.25 -16.67 -4.64
N LEU A 38 11.01 -16.66 -3.54
CA LEU A 38 10.69 -15.86 -2.34
C LEU A 38 10.63 -14.35 -2.64
N ALA A 39 11.58 -13.85 -3.43
CA ALA A 39 11.61 -12.45 -3.82
C ALA A 39 10.45 -12.07 -4.75
N GLU A 40 10.10 -12.93 -5.70
CA GLU A 40 8.97 -12.74 -6.61
C GLU A 40 7.63 -12.74 -5.86
N HIS A 41 7.45 -13.66 -4.92
CA HIS A 41 6.29 -13.68 -4.04
C HIS A 41 6.18 -12.37 -3.26
N LYS A 42 7.27 -11.93 -2.63
CA LYS A 42 7.27 -10.67 -1.88
C LYS A 42 6.97 -9.47 -2.77
N LEU A 43 7.51 -9.46 -3.98
CA LEU A 43 7.26 -8.40 -4.96
C LEU A 43 5.77 -8.33 -5.34
N LYS A 44 5.13 -9.49 -5.49
CA LYS A 44 3.68 -9.58 -5.72
C LYS A 44 2.89 -9.00 -4.55
N ASP A 45 3.19 -9.42 -3.32
CA ASP A 45 2.52 -8.90 -2.10
C ASP A 45 2.65 -7.37 -1.99
N VAL A 46 3.84 -6.84 -2.29
CA VAL A 46 4.09 -5.39 -2.26
C VAL A 46 3.25 -4.67 -3.31
N ARG A 47 3.17 -5.21 -4.55
CA ARG A 47 2.36 -4.62 -5.61
C ARG A 47 0.86 -4.63 -5.28
N GLU A 48 0.36 -5.72 -4.71
CA GLU A 48 -1.03 -5.81 -4.23
C GLU A 48 -1.29 -4.77 -3.14
N LYS A 49 -0.40 -4.66 -2.16
CA LYS A 49 -0.52 -3.67 -1.08
C LYS A 49 -0.44 -2.23 -1.59
N MET A 50 0.41 -1.93 -2.57
CA MET A 50 0.44 -0.62 -3.22
C MET A 50 -0.87 -0.32 -3.93
N ALA A 51 -1.44 -1.28 -4.66
CA ALA A 51 -2.72 -1.11 -5.31
C ALA A 51 -3.84 -0.86 -4.29
N ASP A 52 -3.82 -1.56 -3.16
CA ASP A 52 -4.79 -1.36 -2.07
C ASP A 52 -4.66 0.02 -1.44
N LEU A 53 -3.42 0.44 -1.13
CA LEU A 53 -3.14 1.76 -0.59
C LEU A 53 -3.54 2.88 -1.56
N ALA A 54 -3.28 2.73 -2.85
CA ALA A 54 -3.71 3.70 -3.86
C ALA A 54 -5.25 3.82 -3.94
N ARG A 55 -5.98 2.70 -3.79
CA ARG A 55 -7.45 2.73 -3.70
C ARG A 55 -7.92 3.45 -2.43
N MET A 56 -7.28 3.17 -1.29
CA MET A 56 -7.58 3.86 -0.03
C MET A 56 -7.29 5.35 -0.12
N GLU A 57 -6.13 5.73 -0.68
CA GLU A 57 -5.73 7.13 -0.91
C GLU A 57 -6.75 7.85 -1.78
N THR A 58 -7.23 7.22 -2.86
CA THR A 58 -8.26 7.80 -3.74
C THR A 58 -9.53 8.12 -2.95
N VAL A 59 -10.04 7.16 -2.18
CA VAL A 59 -11.25 7.35 -1.37
C VAL A 59 -11.05 8.42 -0.31
N LEU A 60 -9.92 8.42 0.38
CA LEU A 60 -9.60 9.42 1.41
C LEU A 60 -9.48 10.82 0.78
N SER A 61 -8.85 10.93 -0.39
CA SER A 61 -8.70 12.19 -1.11
C SER A 61 -10.05 12.75 -1.56
N GLU A 62 -10.94 11.89 -2.10
CA GLU A 62 -12.31 12.27 -2.45
C GLU A 62 -13.10 12.79 -1.24
N LEU A 63 -12.96 12.12 -0.08
CA LEU A 63 -13.62 12.54 1.16
C LEU A 63 -13.11 13.89 1.65
N VAL A 64 -11.79 14.09 1.65
CA VAL A 64 -11.15 15.36 2.04
C VAL A 64 -11.61 16.48 1.13
N CYS A 65 -11.57 16.30 -0.20
CA CYS A 65 -12.03 17.33 -1.14
C CYS A 65 -13.54 17.63 -0.99
N ALA A 66 -14.37 16.61 -0.73
CA ALA A 66 -15.81 16.81 -0.49
C ALA A 66 -16.09 17.63 0.78
N CYS A 67 -15.28 17.45 1.83
CA CYS A 67 -15.36 18.25 3.05
C CYS A 67 -14.97 19.71 2.80
N HIS A 68 -13.86 19.96 2.10
CA HIS A 68 -13.41 21.33 1.80
C HIS A 68 -14.34 22.10 0.87
N ALA A 69 -15.01 21.42 -0.07
CA ALA A 69 -15.94 22.05 -1.00
C ALA A 69 -17.26 22.54 -0.36
N ARG A 70 -17.57 22.17 0.90
CA ARG A 70 -18.79 22.58 1.60
C ARG A 70 -18.53 23.77 2.54
N LYS A 71 -19.10 24.93 2.23
CA LYS A 71 -19.29 26.03 3.20
C LYS A 71 -20.57 25.78 4.01
N GLY A 72 -20.43 25.24 5.23
CA GLY A 72 -21.51 25.16 6.22
C GLY A 72 -21.93 23.74 6.62
N ASN A 73 -22.11 23.58 7.95
CA ASN A 73 -22.49 22.41 8.76
C ASN A 73 -22.34 21.02 8.10
N VAL A 74 -21.28 20.31 8.49
CA VAL A 74 -20.90 19.01 7.94
C VAL A 74 -21.70 17.86 8.56
N SER A 75 -22.45 17.14 7.73
CA SER A 75 -22.74 15.73 7.98
C SER A 75 -21.70 14.90 7.22
N TRP A 76 -20.88 14.16 7.95
CA TRP A 76 -19.85 13.27 7.41
C TRP A 76 -20.51 12.11 6.64
N PRO A 77 -20.25 11.92 5.33
CA PRO A 77 -20.86 10.83 4.56
C PRO A 77 -20.05 9.54 4.76
N VAL A 78 -20.24 8.91 5.93
CA VAL A 78 -19.67 7.57 6.25
C VAL A 78 -20.14 6.48 5.27
N ASP A 79 -21.27 6.71 4.60
CA ASP A 79 -21.82 5.85 3.56
C ASP A 79 -20.88 5.70 2.34
N ARG A 80 -20.03 6.71 2.04
CA ARG A 80 -19.05 6.61 0.95
C ARG A 80 -17.88 5.68 1.29
N VAL A 81 -17.44 5.64 2.55
CA VAL A 81 -16.34 4.78 3.02
C VAL A 81 -16.73 3.30 2.94
N THR A 82 -18.00 2.99 3.20
CA THR A 82 -18.50 1.61 3.31
C THR A 82 -18.99 1.02 2.00
N THR A 83 -19.41 1.85 1.04
CA THR A 83 -20.09 1.36 -0.17
C THR A 83 -19.16 1.21 -1.39
N GLY A 84 -17.97 1.82 -1.40
CA GLY A 84 -17.02 1.74 -2.52
C GLY A 84 -17.59 2.21 -3.87
N ARG A 85 -18.77 2.84 -3.89
CA ARG A 85 -19.45 3.32 -5.09
C ARG A 85 -19.16 4.80 -5.28
N SER A 86 -18.14 5.08 -6.09
CA SER A 86 -17.99 6.39 -6.72
C SER A 86 -19.12 6.55 -7.75
N ARG A 87 -20.17 7.30 -7.41
CA ARG A 87 -21.12 7.81 -8.43
C ARG A 87 -20.58 9.17 -8.89
N PRO A 88 -20.08 9.29 -10.13
CA PRO A 88 -19.54 10.55 -10.65
C PRO A 88 -20.70 11.45 -11.10
N GLY A 89 -21.37 12.07 -10.14
CA GLY A 89 -22.29 13.18 -10.37
C GLY A 89 -21.52 14.50 -10.34
N LYS A 90 -20.81 14.79 -11.44
CA LYS A 90 -20.20 16.07 -11.85
C LYS A 90 -20.22 17.19 -10.80
N VAL A 91 -19.20 17.24 -9.96
CA VAL A 91 -18.63 18.52 -9.53
C VAL A 91 -17.14 18.36 -9.75
N SER A 92 -16.56 19.23 -10.57
CA SER A 92 -15.13 19.23 -10.83
C SER A 92 -14.43 19.72 -9.56
N TYR A 93 -14.25 18.82 -8.57
CA TYR A 93 -13.58 19.10 -7.29
C TYR A 93 -12.06 19.29 -7.46
N ALA A 94 -11.53 19.07 -8.67
CA ALA A 94 -10.13 19.31 -9.01
C ALA A 94 -9.68 20.76 -8.73
N LEU A 95 -10.58 21.75 -8.81
CA LEU A 95 -10.26 23.14 -8.44
C LEU A 95 -10.34 23.42 -6.94
N ALA A 96 -11.09 22.65 -6.16
CA ALA A 96 -11.29 22.89 -4.72
C ALA A 96 -10.16 22.31 -3.85
N CYS A 97 -9.33 21.43 -4.39
CA CYS A 97 -8.18 20.84 -3.71
C CYS A 97 -6.83 21.49 -4.11
N PHE A 98 -6.83 22.47 -5.03
CA PHE A 98 -5.65 23.24 -5.47
C PHE A 98 -5.68 24.74 -5.09
N ILE A 99 -6.72 25.21 -4.38
CA ILE A 99 -6.85 26.58 -3.82
C ILE A 99 -7.04 26.46 -2.32
#